data_AF-C9ZR63-F1
#
_entry.id   AF-C9ZR63-F1
#
_cell.length_a   1.000
_cell.length_b   1.000
_cell.length_c   1.000
_cell.angle_alpha   90.00
_cell.angle_beta   90.00
_cell.angle_gamma   90.00
#
_symmetry.space_group_name_H-M   'P 1'
#
loop_
_entity.id
_entity.type
_entity.pdbx_description
1 polymer ?
#
loop_
_entity_poly.entity_id
_entity_poly.type
_entity_poly.pdbx_seq_one_letter_code
_entity_poly.pdbx_strand_id
1 'polypeptide(L)'
;MSRSAFSSRGALLFSSAPLQCQRRWVTRLYTSYYTGVLYPNQLVQPKQRLPADVSVSAILQKRSEPEAAAERGSNKGDKVDVSKGEKTPRVSWDDADSTDVMRVDNTQQLKEAPQVERPYVPLGEVAKLELQGDYYMEGGMFQEALEHYGVVAKAYNYAYPENHAQRIGIRIKLSAAFRQTGRLESSLANIEEVLRMLDASTRPSLELICEALLELGITREALGMKREATEAYEEALEVVNSFHNWGESHRMLRLLPRLGRRFNYNFEEKFVYFSPFDYDRTFALVDQCLERAETTFNEIGDVEGAIRVLQQRKEMIDKKFFNMRDFAGRIHTMRGHWKRRAQHLTNAPTPDELLRYSPTIHQVHRDFKYELTAPIGREKEVMPGVNRLVLDMGNPYRRRGRLSNKMLKDADHKFANYVRQKEYNE
;
A
#
# COMPACT_ATOMS: atom_id res chain seq x y z
N MET A 1 -90.04 -7.80 36.64
CA MET A 1 -91.13 -8.59 36.04
C MET A 1 -90.92 -8.64 34.53
N SER A 2 -91.06 -9.82 33.94
CA SER A 2 -90.78 -10.12 32.53
C SER A 2 -91.69 -9.35 31.57
N ARG A 3 -91.17 -9.03 30.37
CA ARG A 3 -91.85 -9.28 29.08
C ARG A 3 -90.96 -8.90 27.88
N SER A 4 -91.05 -9.75 26.88
CA SER A 4 -90.45 -9.71 25.55
C SER A 4 -90.98 -8.56 24.69
N ALA A 5 -90.18 -8.12 23.70
CA ALA A 5 -90.70 -7.52 22.48
C ALA A 5 -89.72 -7.69 21.30
N PHE A 6 -90.31 -8.01 20.15
CA PHE A 6 -89.75 -8.35 18.86
C PHE A 6 -89.12 -7.15 18.10
N SER A 7 -88.24 -7.50 17.14
CA SER A 7 -88.11 -6.88 15.80
C SER A 7 -87.51 -5.47 15.65
N SER A 8 -86.34 -5.36 15.02
CA SER A 8 -86.25 -5.10 13.57
C SER A 8 -84.83 -4.74 13.12
N ARG A 9 -84.44 -5.37 12.00
CA ARG A 9 -83.55 -4.93 10.93
C ARG A 9 -82.51 -3.82 11.21
N GLY A 10 -81.27 -4.14 10.85
CA GLY A 10 -80.44 -3.22 10.06
C GLY A 10 -79.00 -3.09 10.52
N ALA A 11 -78.10 -3.70 9.75
CA ALA A 11 -76.84 -3.14 9.24
C ALA A 11 -75.74 -4.20 9.24
N LEU A 12 -75.36 -4.58 8.02
CA LEU A 12 -74.12 -5.27 7.71
C LEU A 12 -72.95 -4.40 8.21
N LEU A 13 -72.35 -4.78 9.32
CA LEU A 13 -71.00 -4.34 9.66
C LEU A 13 -70.06 -5.49 9.29
N PHE A 14 -69.52 -5.41 8.08
CA PHE A 14 -68.27 -6.10 7.76
C PHE A 14 -67.22 -5.57 8.74
N SER A 15 -66.98 -6.36 9.78
CA SER A 15 -65.78 -6.24 10.61
C SER A 15 -64.60 -6.56 9.70
N SER A 16 -63.99 -5.52 9.13
CA SER A 16 -62.63 -5.60 8.58
C SER A 16 -61.68 -5.76 9.76
N ALA A 17 -61.60 -6.98 10.30
CA ALA A 17 -60.53 -7.35 11.22
C ALA A 17 -59.21 -7.09 10.47
N PRO A 18 -58.28 -6.27 11.00
CA PRO A 18 -56.97 -6.15 10.39
C PRO A 18 -56.33 -7.53 10.45
N LEU A 19 -56.08 -8.14 9.28
CA LEU A 19 -55.28 -9.34 9.15
C LEU A 19 -53.97 -9.07 9.90
N GLN A 20 -53.82 -9.73 11.05
CA GLN A 20 -52.67 -9.64 11.91
C GLN A 20 -51.49 -10.19 11.10
N CYS A 21 -50.75 -9.29 10.45
CA CYS A 21 -49.65 -9.64 9.57
C CYS A 21 -48.61 -10.39 10.41
N GLN A 22 -48.62 -11.72 10.34
CA GLN A 22 -47.62 -12.55 11.00
C GLN A 22 -46.25 -12.05 10.56
N ARG A 23 -45.45 -11.57 11.51
CA ARG A 23 -44.03 -11.26 11.27
C ARG A 23 -43.36 -12.57 10.86
N ARG A 24 -43.33 -12.86 9.57
CA ARG A 24 -42.54 -13.97 9.03
C ARG A 24 -41.08 -13.62 9.26
N TRP A 25 -40.44 -14.35 10.16
CA TRP A 25 -39.00 -14.35 10.30
C TRP A 25 -38.45 -15.08 9.07
N VAL A 26 -38.11 -14.34 8.02
CA VAL A 26 -37.53 -14.91 6.80
C VAL A 26 -36.04 -15.12 7.05
N THR A 27 -35.63 -16.37 7.22
CA THR A 27 -34.22 -16.77 7.24
C THR A 27 -33.78 -17.18 5.83
N ARG A 28 -32.48 -17.04 5.53
CA ARG A 28 -31.89 -17.49 4.27
C ARG A 28 -31.32 -18.89 4.46
N LEU A 29 -31.89 -19.89 3.79
CA LEU A 29 -31.43 -21.28 3.81
C LEU A 29 -30.26 -21.54 2.84
N TYR A 30 -30.04 -20.63 1.87
CA TYR A 30 -29.03 -20.76 0.81
C TYR A 30 -29.13 -22.06 -0.02
N THR A 31 -30.34 -22.63 -0.13
CA THR A 31 -30.60 -23.87 -0.88
C THR A 31 -30.48 -23.67 -2.40
N SER A 32 -30.92 -22.52 -2.91
CA SER A 32 -30.72 -22.13 -4.30
C SER A 32 -29.41 -21.35 -4.47
N TYR A 33 -28.89 -21.28 -5.69
CA TYR A 33 -27.73 -20.46 -6.03
C TYR A 33 -27.90 -19.02 -5.52
N TYR A 34 -27.00 -18.60 -4.63
CA TYR A 34 -26.96 -17.25 -4.06
C TYR A 34 -25.76 -16.49 -4.64
N THR A 35 -26.04 -15.43 -5.38
CA THR A 35 -25.00 -14.55 -5.92
C THR A 35 -24.25 -13.86 -4.79
N GLY A 36 -22.92 -13.81 -4.88
CA GLY A 36 -22.09 -13.05 -3.96
C GLY A 36 -22.47 -11.57 -3.90
N VAL A 37 -22.20 -10.93 -2.76
CA VAL A 37 -22.44 -9.49 -2.58
C VAL A 37 -21.18 -8.71 -2.97
N LEU A 38 -21.37 -7.57 -3.64
CA LEU A 38 -20.27 -6.64 -3.92
C LEU A 38 -19.90 -5.90 -2.64
N TYR A 39 -18.67 -6.10 -2.17
CA TYR A 39 -18.18 -5.52 -0.93
C TYR A 39 -16.80 -4.88 -1.12
N PRO A 40 -16.47 -3.78 -0.43
CA PRO A 40 -15.22 -3.04 -0.67
C PRO A 40 -13.93 -3.83 -0.43
N ASN A 41 -14.00 -4.96 0.26
CA ASN A 41 -12.83 -5.84 0.42
C ASN A 41 -12.43 -6.59 -0.86
N GLN A 42 -13.28 -6.60 -1.88
CA GLN A 42 -13.02 -7.21 -3.19
C GLN A 42 -12.28 -6.26 -4.15
N LEU A 43 -11.79 -5.12 -3.67
CA LEU A 43 -11.00 -4.20 -4.49
C LEU A 43 -9.69 -4.88 -4.95
N VAL A 44 -9.35 -4.68 -6.22
CA VAL A 44 -8.10 -5.19 -6.79
C VAL A 44 -6.94 -4.35 -6.27
N GLN A 45 -6.20 -4.91 -5.31
CA GLN A 45 -5.03 -4.26 -4.74
C GLN A 45 -3.82 -4.32 -5.69
N PRO A 46 -3.08 -3.21 -5.85
CA PRO A 46 -1.86 -3.19 -6.65
C PRO A 46 -0.72 -3.93 -5.92
N LYS A 47 0.23 -4.47 -6.68
CA LYS A 47 1.46 -5.06 -6.13
C LYS A 47 2.49 -3.98 -5.85
N GLN A 48 3.13 -4.03 -4.68
CA GLN A 48 4.24 -3.15 -4.34
C GLN A 48 5.46 -3.48 -5.21
N ARG A 49 6.06 -2.44 -5.80
CA ARG A 49 7.17 -2.57 -6.76
C ARG A 49 8.41 -1.89 -6.24
N LEU A 50 9.56 -2.51 -6.48
CA LEU A 50 10.84 -1.90 -6.17
C LEU A 50 11.02 -0.63 -7.03
N PRO A 51 11.59 0.47 -6.49
CA PRO A 51 12.01 1.62 -7.29
C PRO A 51 13.00 1.19 -8.38
N ALA A 52 12.99 1.87 -9.53
CA ALA A 52 13.85 1.49 -10.66
C ALA A 52 15.35 1.78 -10.44
N ASP A 53 15.67 2.64 -9.48
CA ASP A 53 17.05 3.04 -9.15
C ASP A 53 17.78 2.03 -8.26
N VAL A 54 17.02 1.23 -7.49
CA VAL A 54 17.58 0.22 -6.58
C VAL A 54 17.42 -1.17 -7.18
N SER A 55 18.53 -1.91 -7.25
CA SER A 55 18.55 -3.32 -7.64
C SER A 55 18.68 -4.22 -6.41
N VAL A 56 18.20 -5.46 -6.52
CA VAL A 56 18.34 -6.46 -5.45
C VAL A 56 19.83 -6.77 -5.22
N SER A 57 20.62 -6.84 -6.29
CA SER A 57 22.07 -7.04 -6.24
C SER A 57 22.78 -5.96 -5.42
N ALA A 58 22.41 -4.68 -5.60
CA ALA A 58 23.01 -3.60 -4.82
C ALA A 58 22.73 -3.72 -3.31
N ILE A 59 21.55 -4.26 -2.94
CA ILE A 59 21.18 -4.54 -1.56
C ILE A 59 22.06 -5.69 -1.01
N LEU A 60 22.18 -6.80 -1.75
CA LEU A 60 23.02 -7.93 -1.38
C LEU A 60 24.51 -7.54 -1.26
N GLN A 61 25.04 -6.76 -2.21
CA GLN A 61 26.45 -6.34 -2.22
C GLN A 61 26.79 -5.39 -1.07
N LYS A 62 25.89 -4.45 -0.75
CA LYS A 62 26.08 -3.52 0.38
C LYS A 62 26.25 -4.27 1.71
N ARG A 63 25.69 -5.47 1.84
CA ARG A 63 25.78 -6.31 3.04
C ARG A 63 27.02 -7.20 3.07
N SER A 64 27.54 -7.63 1.91
CA SER A 64 28.80 -8.38 1.84
C SER A 64 30.05 -7.52 2.12
N GLU A 65 30.00 -6.22 1.85
CA GLU A 65 31.09 -5.25 2.11
C GLU A 65 31.59 -5.19 3.58
N PRO A 66 30.75 -5.13 4.63
CA PRO A 66 31.22 -5.15 6.02
C PRO A 66 31.91 -6.46 6.42
N GLU A 67 31.53 -7.61 5.86
CA GLU A 67 32.21 -8.89 6.13
C GLU A 67 33.59 -8.96 5.45
N ALA A 68 33.69 -8.47 4.20
CA ALA A 68 34.96 -8.38 3.49
C ALA A 68 35.92 -7.34 4.12
N ALA A 69 35.41 -6.35 4.85
CA ALA A 69 36.19 -5.42 5.65
C ALA A 69 36.65 -6.04 6.99
N ALA A 70 35.83 -6.92 7.60
CA ALA A 70 36.17 -7.65 8.82
C ALA A 70 37.25 -8.73 8.57
N GLU A 71 37.21 -9.44 7.44
CA GLU A 71 38.22 -10.45 7.08
C GLU A 71 39.57 -9.82 6.66
N ARG A 72 39.56 -8.60 6.11
CA ARG A 72 40.78 -7.84 5.79
C ARG A 72 41.48 -7.24 7.02
N GLY A 73 40.88 -7.31 8.20
CA GLY A 73 41.41 -6.76 9.45
C GLY A 73 42.59 -7.52 10.08
N SER A 74 43.06 -8.63 9.50
CA SER A 74 44.14 -9.45 10.09
C SER A 74 45.51 -9.37 9.40
N ASN A 75 45.71 -8.54 8.37
CA ASN A 75 47.06 -8.39 7.80
C ASN A 75 47.37 -6.97 7.28
N LYS A 76 48.41 -6.39 7.91
CA LYS A 76 49.26 -5.25 7.51
C LYS A 76 48.76 -3.81 7.76
N GLY A 77 49.23 -3.27 8.89
CA GLY A 77 50.24 -2.21 8.98
C GLY A 77 50.43 -1.21 7.82
N ASP A 78 50.11 0.05 8.16
CA ASP A 78 50.64 1.35 7.70
C ASP A 78 50.79 1.66 6.20
N LYS A 79 49.98 2.64 5.74
CA LYS A 79 50.45 4.01 5.45
C LYS A 79 49.27 4.95 5.19
N VAL A 80 49.24 6.05 5.95
CA VAL A 80 48.32 7.17 5.78
C VAL A 80 48.85 8.07 4.67
N ASP A 81 48.14 8.15 3.54
CA ASP A 81 48.32 9.20 2.55
C ASP A 81 47.06 10.08 2.52
N VAL A 82 47.24 11.29 3.06
CA VAL A 82 46.28 12.39 2.99
C VAL A 82 46.36 13.01 1.60
N SER A 83 45.41 12.70 0.72
CA SER A 83 44.90 13.64 -0.30
C SER A 83 43.92 12.96 -1.27
N LYS A 84 42.63 13.24 -1.10
CA LYS A 84 41.64 13.56 -2.15
C LYS A 84 40.28 13.71 -1.49
N GLY A 85 39.83 14.96 -1.35
CA GLY A 85 38.50 15.27 -0.86
C GLY A 85 37.42 14.66 -1.74
N GLU A 86 36.47 14.00 -1.09
CA GLU A 86 35.22 13.51 -1.66
C GLU A 86 34.50 14.66 -2.36
N LYS A 87 34.28 14.50 -3.67
CA LYS A 87 33.33 15.33 -4.39
C LYS A 87 31.94 14.78 -4.10
N THR A 88 31.22 15.45 -3.20
CA THR A 88 29.76 15.37 -3.16
C THR A 88 29.22 15.65 -4.57
N PRO A 89 28.22 14.90 -5.07
CA PRO A 89 27.58 15.26 -6.31
C PRO A 89 26.88 16.61 -6.09
N ARG A 90 27.44 17.65 -6.70
CA ARG A 90 26.78 18.96 -6.81
C ARG A 90 25.46 18.73 -7.53
N VAL A 91 24.36 18.83 -6.79
CA VAL A 91 23.03 19.05 -7.37
C VAL A 91 23.08 20.43 -8.01
N SER A 92 23.20 20.46 -9.35
CA SER A 92 23.01 21.67 -10.15
C SER A 92 21.51 21.95 -10.19
N TRP A 93 21.14 23.19 -9.84
CA TRP A 93 19.77 23.71 -9.87
C TRP A 93 19.52 24.52 -11.16
N ASP A 94 20.32 24.28 -12.21
CA ASP A 94 20.27 25.08 -13.44
C ASP A 94 19.11 24.67 -14.37
N ASP A 95 18.39 23.58 -14.06
CA ASP A 95 17.23 23.08 -14.84
C ASP A 95 15.86 23.49 -14.26
N ALA A 96 15.82 24.35 -13.23
CA ALA A 96 14.57 24.80 -12.62
C ALA A 96 13.71 25.72 -13.52
N ASP A 97 14.27 26.23 -14.62
CA ASP A 97 13.60 27.12 -15.58
C ASP A 97 13.10 26.40 -16.86
N SER A 98 13.28 25.08 -16.96
CA SER A 98 12.70 24.32 -18.08
C SER A 98 11.18 24.19 -17.89
N THR A 99 10.46 25.19 -18.39
CA THR A 99 9.01 25.13 -18.58
C THR A 99 8.69 24.19 -19.74
N ASP A 100 8.77 22.88 -19.48
CA ASP A 100 8.08 21.89 -20.30
C ASP A 100 6.58 22.12 -20.13
N VAL A 101 6.06 22.99 -21.00
CA VAL A 101 4.64 23.17 -21.23
C VAL A 101 4.09 21.82 -21.64
N MET A 102 3.48 21.12 -20.69
CA MET A 102 2.62 19.96 -20.93
C MET A 102 1.47 20.41 -21.84
N ARG A 103 1.71 20.33 -23.15
CA ARG A 103 0.68 20.41 -24.16
C ARG A 103 -0.24 19.21 -23.91
N VAL A 104 -1.40 19.46 -23.31
CA VAL A 104 -2.47 18.48 -23.22
C VAL A 104 -3.08 18.34 -24.61
N ASP A 105 -2.35 17.64 -25.48
CA ASP A 105 -2.93 17.11 -26.70
C ASP A 105 -3.87 15.99 -26.25
N ASN A 106 -5.17 16.30 -26.24
CA ASN A 106 -6.29 15.41 -25.90
C ASN A 106 -6.47 14.22 -26.89
N THR A 107 -5.39 13.75 -27.49
CA THR A 107 -5.32 12.57 -28.35
C THR A 107 -4.03 11.81 -28.09
N GLN A 108 -3.75 11.47 -26.83
CA GLN A 108 -2.94 10.28 -26.56
C GLN A 108 -3.79 9.06 -26.92
N GLN A 109 -3.81 8.73 -28.21
CA GLN A 109 -3.87 7.33 -28.60
C GLN A 109 -2.81 6.64 -27.74
N LEU A 110 -3.26 5.74 -26.87
CA LEU A 110 -2.40 4.81 -26.15
C LEU A 110 -1.46 4.24 -27.20
N LYS A 111 -0.19 4.69 -27.23
CA LYS A 111 0.86 3.95 -27.92
C LYS A 111 0.93 2.65 -27.15
N GLU A 112 0.19 1.65 -27.63
CA GLU A 112 0.29 0.29 -27.17
C GLU A 112 1.78 -0.02 -27.12
N ALA A 113 2.27 -0.33 -25.91
CA ALA A 113 3.63 -0.85 -25.77
C ALA A 113 3.80 -1.95 -26.82
N PRO A 114 4.95 -2.01 -27.53
CA PRO A 114 5.13 -2.96 -28.63
C PRO A 114 4.69 -4.34 -28.13
N GLN A 115 3.59 -4.86 -28.71
CA GLN A 115 3.13 -6.19 -28.38
C GLN A 115 4.19 -7.14 -28.91
N VAL A 116 5.11 -7.55 -28.05
CA VAL A 116 5.97 -8.68 -28.35
C VAL A 116 5.01 -9.84 -28.58
N GLU A 117 4.91 -10.29 -29.83
CA GLU A 117 4.08 -11.44 -30.19
C GLU A 117 4.54 -12.64 -29.37
N ARG A 118 3.74 -12.99 -28.36
CA ARG A 118 4.04 -14.13 -27.50
C ARG A 118 3.55 -15.40 -28.19
N PRO A 119 4.32 -16.49 -28.16
CA PRO A 119 3.86 -17.79 -28.66
C PRO A 119 2.56 -18.21 -27.99
N TYR A 120 1.67 -18.85 -28.76
CA TYR A 120 0.46 -19.43 -28.19
C TYR A 120 0.82 -20.60 -27.28
N VAL A 121 0.37 -20.53 -26.04
CA VAL A 121 0.45 -21.58 -25.03
C VAL A 121 -0.91 -21.67 -24.34
N PRO A 122 -1.44 -22.87 -24.07
CA PRO A 122 -2.70 -23.04 -23.34
C PRO A 122 -2.54 -22.66 -21.87
N LEU A 123 -2.51 -21.35 -21.58
CA LEU A 123 -2.25 -20.82 -20.24
C LEU A 123 -3.32 -21.23 -19.19
N GLY A 124 -4.54 -21.52 -19.63
CA GLY A 124 -5.60 -22.02 -18.76
C GLY A 124 -5.31 -23.43 -18.22
N GLU A 125 -4.89 -24.35 -19.08
CA GLU A 125 -4.56 -25.73 -18.71
C GLU A 125 -3.29 -25.81 -17.86
N VAL A 126 -2.25 -25.05 -18.21
CA VAL A 126 -1.03 -25.01 -17.39
C VAL A 126 -1.28 -24.40 -16.02
N ALA A 127 -2.19 -23.43 -15.89
CA ALA A 127 -2.60 -22.89 -14.60
C ALA A 127 -3.37 -23.92 -13.75
N LYS A 128 -4.18 -24.79 -14.38
CA LYS A 128 -4.81 -25.93 -13.68
C LYS A 128 -3.75 -26.91 -13.16
N LEU A 129 -2.70 -27.17 -13.95
CA LEU A 129 -1.58 -28.02 -13.53
C LEU A 129 -0.75 -27.36 -12.42
N GLU A 130 -0.55 -26.04 -12.47
CA GLU A 130 0.14 -25.28 -11.42
C GLU A 130 -0.63 -25.37 -10.10
N LEU A 131 -1.95 -25.15 -10.15
CA LEU A 131 -2.84 -25.26 -9.01
C LEU A 131 -2.87 -26.69 -8.45
N GLN A 132 -2.89 -27.70 -9.31
CA GLN A 132 -2.80 -29.07 -8.83
C GLN A 132 -1.44 -29.35 -8.16
N GLY A 133 -0.35 -28.78 -8.70
CA GLY A 133 0.98 -28.87 -8.10
C GLY A 133 1.08 -28.19 -6.73
N ASP A 134 0.44 -27.03 -6.54
CA ASP A 134 0.42 -26.38 -5.22
C ASP A 134 -0.43 -27.14 -4.20
N TYR A 135 -1.56 -27.72 -4.58
CA TYR A 135 -2.31 -28.65 -3.73
C TYR A 135 -1.51 -29.89 -3.34
N TYR A 136 -0.74 -30.48 -4.26
CA TYR A 136 0.15 -31.59 -3.92
C TYR A 136 1.27 -31.18 -2.96
N MET A 137 1.83 -29.98 -3.14
CA MET A 137 2.88 -29.45 -2.27
C MET A 137 2.36 -29.19 -0.86
N GLU A 138 1.17 -28.60 -0.72
CA GLU A 138 0.50 -28.37 0.56
C GLU A 138 0.06 -29.69 1.21
N GLY A 139 -0.38 -30.66 0.41
CA GLY A 139 -0.76 -32.01 0.85
C GLY A 139 0.40 -32.95 1.19
N GLY A 140 1.66 -32.54 0.99
CA GLY A 140 2.86 -33.31 1.33
C GLY A 140 3.34 -34.31 0.26
N MET A 141 2.74 -34.33 -0.93
CA MET A 141 3.15 -35.16 -2.06
C MET A 141 4.21 -34.45 -2.90
N PHE A 142 5.41 -34.29 -2.34
CA PHE A 142 6.44 -33.40 -2.89
C PHE A 142 6.99 -33.83 -4.27
N GLN A 143 7.08 -35.13 -4.54
CA GLN A 143 7.59 -35.63 -5.82
C GLN A 143 6.61 -35.35 -6.97
N GLU A 144 5.32 -35.52 -6.74
CA GLU A 144 4.27 -35.20 -7.72
C GLU A 144 4.23 -33.68 -7.98
N ALA A 145 4.27 -32.87 -6.92
CA ALA A 145 4.34 -31.42 -7.03
C ALA A 145 5.55 -30.95 -7.87
N LEU A 146 6.71 -31.57 -7.68
CA LEU A 146 7.93 -31.26 -8.43
C LEU A 146 7.75 -31.51 -9.94
N GLU A 147 7.14 -32.63 -10.31
CA GLU A 147 6.89 -33.00 -11.70
C GLU A 147 5.90 -32.02 -12.35
N HIS A 148 4.82 -31.69 -11.65
CA HIS A 148 3.85 -30.69 -12.07
C HIS A 148 4.51 -29.32 -12.29
N TYR A 149 5.30 -28.83 -11.33
CA TYR A 149 6.01 -27.56 -11.48
C TYR A 149 7.04 -27.60 -12.62
N GLY A 150 7.70 -28.74 -12.86
CA GLY A 150 8.65 -28.88 -13.97
C GLY A 150 7.97 -28.69 -15.33
N VAL A 151 6.79 -29.30 -15.52
CA VAL A 151 6.00 -29.15 -16.75
C VAL A 151 5.52 -27.71 -16.93
N VAL A 152 4.98 -27.10 -15.87
CA VAL A 152 4.49 -25.70 -15.91
C VAL A 152 5.63 -24.72 -16.15
N ALA A 153 6.77 -24.90 -15.48
CA ALA A 153 7.96 -24.06 -15.68
C ALA A 153 8.46 -24.14 -17.12
N LYS A 154 8.44 -25.32 -17.75
CA LYS A 154 8.79 -25.45 -19.17
C LYS A 154 7.83 -24.67 -20.07
N ALA A 155 6.53 -24.71 -19.78
CA ALA A 155 5.53 -23.97 -20.52
C ALA A 155 5.68 -22.44 -20.34
N TYR A 156 5.91 -21.97 -19.11
CA TYR A 156 6.13 -20.55 -18.81
C TYR A 156 7.44 -20.02 -19.39
N ASN A 157 8.51 -20.82 -19.41
CA ASN A 157 9.76 -20.46 -20.09
C ASN A 157 9.58 -20.28 -21.61
N TYR A 158 8.62 -20.96 -22.22
CA TYR A 158 8.30 -20.81 -23.65
C TYR A 158 7.30 -19.67 -23.91
N ALA A 159 6.33 -19.46 -23.01
CA ALA A 159 5.28 -18.46 -23.15
C ALA A 159 5.75 -17.02 -22.85
N TYR A 160 6.63 -16.86 -21.86
CA TYR A 160 7.03 -15.55 -21.34
C TYR A 160 8.48 -15.21 -21.70
N PRO A 161 8.77 -13.92 -21.96
CA PRO A 161 10.14 -13.46 -22.21
C PRO A 161 11.05 -13.66 -20.99
N GLU A 162 12.35 -13.48 -21.20
CA GLU A 162 13.35 -13.51 -20.13
C GLU A 162 12.99 -12.51 -19.01
N ASN A 163 13.31 -12.89 -17.76
CA ASN A 163 13.09 -12.08 -16.55
C ASN A 163 11.62 -11.70 -16.25
N HIS A 164 10.64 -12.40 -16.84
CA HIS A 164 9.23 -12.17 -16.57
C HIS A 164 8.80 -12.65 -15.16
N ALA A 165 7.96 -11.88 -14.46
CA ALA A 165 7.56 -12.15 -13.08
C ALA A 165 6.94 -13.55 -12.85
N GLN A 166 6.07 -14.04 -13.76
CA GLN A 166 5.49 -15.39 -13.63
C GLN A 166 6.52 -16.50 -13.85
N ARG A 167 7.54 -16.26 -14.68
CA ARG A 167 8.63 -17.22 -14.94
C ARG A 167 9.52 -17.36 -13.70
N ILE A 168 9.80 -16.23 -13.05
CA ILE A 168 10.54 -16.19 -11.78
C ILE A 168 9.71 -16.88 -10.69
N GLY A 169 8.42 -16.55 -10.57
CA GLY A 169 7.52 -17.13 -9.56
C GLY A 169 7.38 -18.65 -9.63
N ILE A 170 7.23 -19.23 -10.83
CA ILE A 170 7.17 -20.70 -10.96
C ILE A 170 8.51 -21.37 -10.64
N ARG A 171 9.64 -20.69 -10.93
CA ARG A 171 10.96 -21.23 -10.55
C ARG A 171 11.19 -21.21 -9.05
N ILE A 172 10.66 -20.22 -8.33
CA ILE A 172 10.65 -20.21 -6.85
C ILE A 172 9.88 -21.43 -6.32
N LYS A 173 8.67 -21.69 -6.84
CA LYS A 173 7.90 -22.90 -6.47
C LYS A 173 8.65 -24.19 -6.80
N LEU A 174 9.33 -24.23 -7.95
CA LEU A 174 10.12 -25.37 -8.37
C LEU A 174 11.32 -25.62 -7.45
N SER A 175 12.05 -24.56 -7.05
CA SER A 175 13.15 -24.70 -6.08
C SER A 175 12.63 -25.20 -4.73
N ALA A 176 11.50 -24.66 -4.26
CA ALA A 176 10.87 -25.13 -3.02
C ALA A 176 10.55 -26.63 -3.10
N ALA A 177 9.97 -27.11 -4.20
CA ALA A 177 9.69 -28.53 -4.40
C ALA A 177 10.98 -29.38 -4.47
N PHE A 178 12.04 -28.91 -5.14
CA PHE A 178 13.33 -29.60 -5.14
C PHE A 178 13.87 -29.78 -3.73
N ARG A 179 13.83 -28.72 -2.91
CA ARG A 179 14.25 -28.80 -1.50
C ARG A 179 13.42 -29.84 -0.74
N GLN A 180 12.09 -29.80 -0.86
CA GLN A 180 11.22 -30.74 -0.13
C GLN A 180 11.44 -32.21 -0.52
N THR A 181 11.90 -32.46 -1.75
CA THR A 181 12.31 -33.81 -2.19
C THR A 181 13.73 -34.22 -1.78
N GLY A 182 14.47 -33.36 -1.07
CA GLY A 182 15.84 -33.59 -0.61
C GLY A 182 16.93 -33.26 -1.63
N ARG A 183 16.59 -32.68 -2.79
CA ARG A 183 17.54 -32.29 -3.85
C ARG A 183 18.05 -30.86 -3.61
N LEU A 184 18.79 -30.67 -2.52
CA LEU A 184 19.13 -29.35 -1.99
C LEU A 184 20.04 -28.53 -2.92
N GLU A 185 21.02 -29.14 -3.56
CA GLU A 185 21.95 -28.45 -4.47
C GLU A 185 21.23 -27.92 -5.71
N SER A 186 20.28 -28.70 -6.22
CA SER A 186 19.43 -28.29 -7.34
C SER A 186 18.47 -27.17 -6.93
N SER A 187 17.94 -27.22 -5.70
CA SER A 187 17.15 -26.10 -5.17
C SER A 187 17.97 -24.83 -5.07
N LEU A 188 19.20 -24.91 -4.55
CA LEU A 188 20.08 -23.75 -4.39
C LEU A 188 20.44 -23.14 -5.74
N ALA A 189 20.80 -23.96 -6.73
CA ALA A 189 21.10 -23.47 -8.08
C ALA A 189 19.91 -22.77 -8.73
N ASN A 190 18.69 -23.28 -8.54
CA ASN A 190 17.49 -22.65 -9.08
C ASN A 190 17.16 -21.32 -8.39
N ILE A 191 17.33 -21.21 -7.07
CA ILE A 191 17.01 -19.98 -6.35
C ILE A 191 18.05 -18.88 -6.59
N GLU A 192 19.34 -19.23 -6.73
CA GLU A 192 20.38 -18.27 -7.13
C GLU A 192 20.14 -17.73 -8.54
N GLU A 193 19.62 -18.57 -9.44
CA GLU A 193 19.23 -18.13 -10.77
C GLU A 193 18.02 -17.19 -10.74
N VAL A 194 17.04 -17.48 -9.88
CA VAL A 194 15.89 -16.60 -9.60
C VAL A 194 16.35 -15.22 -9.12
N LEU A 195 17.29 -15.15 -8.18
CA LEU A 195 17.84 -13.88 -7.70
C LEU A 195 18.48 -13.08 -8.83
N ARG A 196 19.29 -13.74 -9.68
CA ARG A 196 19.88 -13.10 -10.85
C ARG A 196 18.82 -12.61 -11.85
N MET A 197 17.71 -13.34 -12.02
CA MET A 197 16.59 -12.88 -12.85
C MET A 197 15.86 -11.69 -12.24
N LEU A 198 15.72 -11.64 -10.90
CA LEU A 198 15.14 -10.51 -10.18
C LEU A 198 16.01 -9.25 -10.31
N ASP A 199 17.33 -9.40 -10.28
CA ASP A 199 18.29 -8.33 -10.52
C ASP A 199 18.19 -7.74 -11.94
N ALA A 200 18.03 -8.61 -12.93
CA ALA A 200 17.90 -8.20 -14.32
C ALA A 200 16.51 -7.61 -14.64
N SER A 201 15.54 -7.74 -13.73
CA SER A 201 14.20 -7.15 -13.86
C SER A 201 14.20 -5.69 -13.39
N THR A 202 13.62 -4.78 -14.18
CA THR A 202 13.64 -3.33 -13.87
C THR A 202 12.88 -2.95 -12.60
N ARG A 203 11.72 -3.57 -12.35
CA ARG A 203 10.84 -3.25 -11.19
C ARG A 203 10.19 -4.51 -10.62
N PRO A 204 10.97 -5.39 -9.98
CA PRO A 204 10.45 -6.62 -9.39
C PRO A 204 9.39 -6.32 -8.31
N SER A 205 8.50 -7.29 -8.09
CA SER A 205 7.49 -7.22 -7.02
C SER A 205 8.16 -7.50 -5.68
N LEU A 206 7.89 -6.69 -4.66
CA LEU A 206 8.47 -6.91 -3.31
C LEU A 206 8.10 -8.29 -2.77
N GLU A 207 6.85 -8.72 -2.97
CA GLU A 207 6.39 -10.06 -2.60
C GLU A 207 7.27 -11.16 -3.21
N LEU A 208 7.61 -11.06 -4.50
CA LEU A 208 8.43 -12.08 -5.19
C LEU A 208 9.87 -12.07 -4.70
N ILE A 209 10.42 -10.90 -4.37
CA ILE A 209 11.77 -10.78 -3.82
C ILE A 209 11.79 -11.42 -2.43
N CYS A 210 10.88 -11.04 -1.53
CA CYS A 210 10.81 -11.61 -0.18
C CYS A 210 10.56 -13.12 -0.21
N GLU A 211 9.71 -13.62 -1.11
CA GLU A 211 9.50 -15.06 -1.28
C GLU A 211 10.76 -15.78 -1.78
N ALA A 212 11.51 -15.18 -2.72
CA ALA A 212 12.77 -15.76 -3.18
C ALA A 212 13.84 -15.81 -2.07
N LEU A 213 14.01 -14.73 -1.31
CA LEU A 213 14.97 -14.65 -0.20
C LEU A 213 14.57 -15.60 0.94
N LEU A 214 13.26 -15.75 1.20
CA LEU A 214 12.74 -16.75 2.14
C LEU A 214 13.13 -18.16 1.68
N GLU A 215 12.81 -18.55 0.45
CA GLU A 215 13.13 -19.89 -0.06
C GLU A 215 14.65 -20.15 -0.10
N LEU A 216 15.46 -19.13 -0.34
CA LEU A 216 16.92 -19.18 -0.24
C LEU A 216 17.38 -19.47 1.19
N GLY A 217 16.88 -18.71 2.17
CA GLY A 217 17.20 -18.90 3.59
C GLY A 217 16.83 -20.30 4.07
N ILE A 218 15.64 -20.78 3.69
CA ILE A 218 15.17 -22.13 4.04
C ILE A 218 16.08 -23.21 3.44
N THR A 219 16.50 -23.04 2.19
CA THR A 219 17.39 -24.01 1.52
C THR A 219 18.79 -23.99 2.09
N ARG A 220 19.33 -22.82 2.46
CA ARG A 220 20.62 -22.68 3.17
C ARG A 220 20.57 -23.34 4.55
N GLU A 221 19.49 -23.14 5.29
CA GLU A 221 19.25 -23.79 6.58
C GLU A 221 19.25 -25.33 6.44
N ALA A 222 18.57 -25.86 5.42
CA ALA A 222 18.54 -27.29 5.13
C ALA A 222 19.92 -27.87 4.74
N LEU A 223 20.79 -27.07 4.13
CA LEU A 223 22.18 -27.43 3.83
C LEU A 223 23.12 -27.34 5.04
N GLY A 224 22.64 -26.83 6.18
CA GLY A 224 23.42 -26.61 7.40
C GLY A 224 24.12 -25.24 7.48
N MET A 225 23.91 -24.37 6.49
CA MET A 225 24.46 -23.00 6.42
C MET A 225 23.57 -22.04 7.21
N LYS A 226 23.57 -22.19 8.55
CA LYS A 226 22.62 -21.48 9.43
C LYS A 226 22.87 -19.97 9.50
N ARG A 227 24.12 -19.51 9.41
CA ARG A 227 24.46 -18.07 9.49
C ARG A 227 23.96 -17.34 8.24
N GLU A 228 24.22 -17.92 7.07
CA GLU A 228 23.81 -17.45 5.76
C GLU A 228 22.29 -17.52 5.56
N ALA A 229 21.62 -18.45 6.26
CA ALA A 229 20.17 -18.49 6.34
C ALA A 229 19.61 -17.32 7.16
N THR A 230 20.18 -17.03 8.35
CA THR A 230 19.75 -15.88 9.15
C THR A 230 20.00 -14.56 8.45
N GLU A 231 21.10 -14.43 7.70
CA GLU A 231 21.36 -13.28 6.84
C GLU A 231 20.25 -13.11 5.80
N ALA A 232 19.84 -14.21 5.15
CA ALA A 232 18.76 -14.19 4.15
C ALA A 232 17.39 -13.75 4.71
N TYR A 233 17.15 -14.03 6.00
CA TYR A 233 15.94 -13.55 6.67
C TYR A 233 16.03 -12.07 7.07
N GLU A 234 17.22 -11.60 7.46
CA GLU A 234 17.47 -10.19 7.78
C GLU A 234 17.43 -9.28 6.53
N GLU A 235 17.92 -9.75 5.38
CA GLU A 235 17.81 -9.02 4.11
C GLU A 235 16.34 -8.84 3.68
N ALA A 236 15.50 -9.86 3.86
CA ALA A 236 14.07 -9.76 3.58
C ALA A 236 13.41 -8.68 4.45
N LEU A 237 13.85 -8.56 5.71
CA LEU A 237 13.38 -7.55 6.65
C LEU A 237 13.82 -6.13 6.25
N GLU A 238 15.09 -5.91 5.87
CA GLU A 238 15.55 -4.57 5.47
C GLU A 238 14.89 -4.10 4.18
N VAL A 239 14.65 -5.01 3.23
CA VAL A 239 13.94 -4.72 1.98
C VAL A 239 12.52 -4.26 2.29
N VAL A 240 11.78 -5.00 3.12
CA VAL A 240 10.40 -4.64 3.45
C VAL A 240 10.36 -3.34 4.26
N ASN A 241 11.26 -3.13 5.22
CA ASN A 241 11.26 -1.92 6.04
C ASN A 241 11.57 -0.65 5.22
N SER A 242 12.36 -0.77 4.16
CA SER A 242 12.78 0.36 3.34
C SER A 242 11.77 0.70 2.24
N PHE A 243 11.17 -0.31 1.60
CA PHE A 243 10.40 -0.12 0.36
C PHE A 243 8.91 -0.45 0.48
N HIS A 244 8.46 -1.16 1.52
CA HIS A 244 7.06 -1.57 1.66
C HIS A 244 6.20 -0.49 2.32
N ASN A 245 4.97 -0.31 1.84
CA ASN A 245 3.98 0.54 2.46
C ASN A 245 3.05 -0.28 3.36
N TRP A 246 3.20 -0.09 4.68
CA TRP A 246 2.44 -0.83 5.70
C TRP A 246 0.95 -0.47 5.76
N GLY A 247 0.55 0.69 5.25
CA GLY A 247 -0.82 1.20 5.33
C GLY A 247 -1.70 0.87 4.12
N GLU A 248 -1.13 0.60 2.96
CA GLU A 248 -1.89 0.49 1.70
C GLU A 248 -2.91 -0.65 1.71
N SER A 249 -2.56 -1.80 2.30
CA SER A 249 -3.40 -3.00 2.33
C SER A 249 -4.78 -2.76 2.96
N HIS A 250 -4.88 -1.86 3.95
CA HIS A 250 -6.12 -1.59 4.68
C HIS A 250 -6.71 -0.20 4.45
N ARG A 251 -6.23 0.54 3.45
CA ARG A 251 -6.74 1.88 3.08
C ARG A 251 -8.26 1.93 3.01
N MET A 252 -8.85 0.98 2.27
CA MET A 252 -10.30 0.92 2.02
C MET A 252 -11.06 0.05 3.02
N LEU A 253 -10.37 -0.65 3.91
CA LEU A 253 -10.93 -1.62 4.85
C LEU A 253 -11.16 -1.02 6.24
N ARG A 254 -10.26 -0.16 6.71
CA ARG A 254 -10.27 0.37 8.09
C ARG A 254 -11.53 1.15 8.46
N LEU A 255 -12.18 1.80 7.50
CA LEU A 255 -13.38 2.62 7.74
C LEU A 255 -14.69 1.85 7.60
N LEU A 256 -14.65 0.59 7.13
CA LEU A 256 -15.84 -0.23 6.93
C LEU A 256 -16.67 -0.45 8.19
N PRO A 257 -16.07 -0.61 9.39
CA PRO A 257 -16.82 -0.65 10.65
C PRO A 257 -17.77 0.53 10.88
N ARG A 258 -17.47 1.72 10.32
CA ARG A 258 -18.33 2.91 10.42
C ARG A 258 -19.62 2.80 9.60
N LEU A 259 -19.65 1.91 8.61
CA LEU A 259 -20.82 1.69 7.76
C LEU A 259 -21.93 0.93 8.52
N GLY A 260 -21.58 0.13 9.53
CA GLY A 260 -22.54 -0.63 10.32
C GLY A 260 -23.61 0.26 10.95
N ARG A 261 -24.87 0.09 10.53
CA ARG A 261 -25.96 1.02 10.91
C ARG A 261 -26.74 0.61 12.14
N ARG A 262 -26.78 -0.68 12.42
CA ARG A 262 -27.64 -1.26 13.44
C ARG A 262 -26.78 -1.85 14.55
N PHE A 263 -27.24 -1.65 15.79
CA PHE A 263 -26.58 -2.19 16.98
C PHE A 263 -27.34 -3.41 17.53
N ASN A 264 -28.65 -3.51 17.27
CA ASN A 264 -29.49 -4.58 17.81
C ASN A 264 -29.71 -5.75 16.83
N TYR A 265 -29.34 -5.57 15.56
CA TYR A 265 -29.41 -6.58 14.49
C TYR A 265 -28.21 -6.33 13.57
N ASN A 266 -27.49 -7.38 13.16
CA ASN A 266 -26.28 -7.29 12.34
C ASN A 266 -25.18 -6.39 12.96
N PHE A 267 -24.90 -6.54 14.25
CA PHE A 267 -23.89 -5.72 14.93
C PHE A 267 -22.47 -6.07 14.51
N GLU A 268 -22.24 -7.25 13.94
CA GLU A 268 -20.97 -7.69 13.36
C GLU A 268 -20.46 -6.74 12.28
N GLU A 269 -21.34 -6.03 11.57
CA GLU A 269 -20.95 -5.00 10.60
C GLU A 269 -20.10 -3.88 11.23
N LYS A 270 -20.25 -3.63 12.53
CA LYS A 270 -19.46 -2.65 13.30
C LYS A 270 -18.13 -3.21 13.79
N PHE A 271 -17.94 -4.52 13.70
CA PHE A 271 -16.76 -5.23 14.18
C PHE A 271 -16.12 -6.06 13.06
N VAL A 272 -16.38 -5.72 11.80
CA VAL A 272 -15.73 -6.37 10.66
C VAL A 272 -14.22 -6.24 10.79
N TYR A 273 -13.54 -7.37 10.76
CA TYR A 273 -12.10 -7.47 10.87
C TYR A 273 -11.56 -8.20 9.65
N PHE A 274 -10.47 -7.68 9.11
CA PHE A 274 -9.75 -8.25 7.97
C PHE A 274 -8.33 -8.50 8.43
N SER A 275 -7.91 -9.77 8.42
CA SER A 275 -6.57 -10.15 8.87
C SER A 275 -5.51 -9.53 7.95
N PRO A 276 -4.42 -8.96 8.48
CA PRO A 276 -3.34 -8.47 7.63
C PRO A 276 -2.65 -9.60 6.87
N PHE A 277 -2.68 -10.83 7.39
CA PHE A 277 -2.08 -12.01 6.75
C PHE A 277 -2.77 -12.40 5.43
N ASP A 278 -4.05 -12.03 5.24
CA ASP A 278 -4.80 -12.36 4.01
C ASP A 278 -4.64 -11.28 2.94
N TYR A 279 -4.51 -10.02 3.34
CA TYR A 279 -4.47 -8.86 2.43
C TYR A 279 -3.05 -8.38 2.13
N ASP A 280 -2.07 -8.72 2.96
CA ASP A 280 -0.66 -8.38 2.75
C ASP A 280 0.21 -9.63 2.86
N ARG A 281 0.37 -10.33 1.74
CA ARG A 281 1.19 -11.55 1.68
C ARG A 281 2.67 -11.28 1.95
N THR A 282 3.19 -10.11 1.55
CA THR A 282 4.58 -9.71 1.86
C THR A 282 4.81 -9.65 3.37
N PHE A 283 3.85 -9.11 4.13
CA PHE A 283 3.90 -9.11 5.59
C PHE A 283 3.95 -10.53 6.17
N ALA A 284 3.13 -11.46 5.68
CA ALA A 284 3.15 -12.86 6.12
C ALA A 284 4.48 -13.58 5.78
N LEU A 285 5.03 -13.33 4.60
CA LEU A 285 6.32 -13.89 4.17
C LEU A 285 7.46 -13.45 5.10
N VAL A 286 7.54 -12.15 5.40
CA VAL A 286 8.59 -11.63 6.29
C VAL A 286 8.36 -12.08 7.73
N ASP A 287 7.11 -12.20 8.18
CA ASP A 287 6.81 -12.78 9.49
C ASP A 287 7.36 -14.20 9.63
N GLN A 288 7.21 -15.02 8.59
CA GLN A 288 7.80 -16.35 8.51
C GLN A 288 9.34 -16.32 8.46
N CYS A 289 9.95 -15.38 7.73
CA CYS A 289 11.41 -15.19 7.73
C CYS A 289 11.93 -14.96 9.16
N LEU A 290 11.28 -14.05 9.89
CA LEU A 290 11.68 -13.69 11.26
C LEU A 290 11.46 -14.86 12.24
N GLU A 291 10.38 -15.63 12.09
CA GLU A 291 10.14 -16.82 12.89
C GLU A 291 11.26 -17.87 12.74
N ARG A 292 11.68 -18.11 11.49
CA ARG A 292 12.76 -19.06 11.21
C ARG A 292 14.11 -18.53 11.65
N ALA A 293 14.36 -17.23 11.49
CA ALA A 293 15.57 -16.59 12.00
C ALA A 293 15.68 -16.73 13.53
N GLU A 294 14.59 -16.45 14.26
CA GLU A 294 14.52 -16.63 15.71
C GLU A 294 14.83 -18.08 16.12
N THR A 295 14.16 -19.04 15.47
CA THR A 295 14.39 -20.48 15.71
C THR A 295 15.86 -20.84 15.47
N THR A 296 16.44 -20.38 14.37
CA THR A 296 17.85 -20.62 14.02
C THR A 296 18.80 -20.00 15.05
N PHE A 297 18.54 -18.77 15.51
CA PHE A 297 19.35 -18.12 16.54
C PHE A 297 19.29 -18.85 17.89
N ASN A 298 18.10 -19.33 18.27
CA ASN A 298 17.93 -20.15 19.47
C ASN A 298 18.71 -21.47 19.38
N GLU A 299 18.74 -22.11 18.21
CA GLU A 299 19.54 -23.33 17.99
C GLU A 299 21.05 -23.09 18.03
N ILE A 300 21.51 -21.91 17.56
CA ILE A 300 22.93 -21.51 17.63
C ILE A 300 23.32 -21.11 19.07
N GLY A 301 22.37 -20.61 19.86
CA GLY A 301 22.61 -20.02 21.18
C GLY A 301 22.96 -18.52 21.13
N ASP A 302 22.60 -17.82 20.06
CA ASP A 302 22.81 -16.38 19.85
C ASP A 302 21.62 -15.59 20.40
N VAL A 303 21.70 -15.20 21.67
CA VAL A 303 20.59 -14.53 22.37
C VAL A 303 20.36 -13.11 21.88
N GLU A 304 21.43 -12.41 21.48
CA GLU A 304 21.35 -11.06 20.93
C GLU A 304 20.62 -11.05 19.59
N GLY A 305 20.90 -12.03 18.72
CA GLY A 305 20.22 -12.23 17.46
C GLY A 305 18.73 -12.50 17.62
N ALA A 306 18.37 -13.43 18.51
CA ALA A 306 16.97 -13.76 18.79
C ALA A 306 16.19 -12.54 19.31
N ILE A 307 16.76 -11.78 20.25
CA ILE A 307 16.11 -10.57 20.80
C ILE A 307 15.89 -9.53 19.71
N ARG A 308 16.89 -9.30 18.85
CA ARG A 308 16.80 -8.32 17.76
C ARG A 308 15.72 -8.69 16.75
N VAL A 309 15.66 -9.95 16.32
CA VAL A 309 14.63 -10.44 15.40
C VAL A 309 13.23 -10.30 16.01
N LEU A 310 13.05 -10.67 17.28
CA LEU A 310 11.77 -10.53 17.97
C LEU A 310 11.32 -9.07 18.12
N GLN A 311 12.25 -8.16 18.41
CA GLN A 311 11.95 -6.72 18.45
C GLN A 311 11.45 -6.23 17.09
N GLN A 312 12.13 -6.60 16.01
CA GLN A 312 11.72 -6.21 14.65
C GLN A 312 10.38 -6.83 14.24
N ARG A 313 10.14 -8.11 14.58
CA ARG A 313 8.85 -8.78 14.34
C ARG A 313 7.72 -8.07 15.07
N LYS A 314 7.95 -7.66 16.32
CA LYS A 314 7.01 -6.87 17.12
C LYS A 314 6.75 -5.48 16.50
N GLU A 315 7.80 -4.76 16.12
CA GLU A 315 7.67 -3.44 15.48
C GLU A 315 6.88 -3.52 14.18
N MET A 316 7.10 -4.57 13.39
CA MET A 316 6.39 -4.82 12.14
C MET A 316 4.88 -5.02 12.38
N ILE A 317 4.51 -5.90 13.32
CA ILE A 317 3.09 -6.12 13.65
C ILE A 317 2.45 -4.88 14.26
N ASP A 318 3.19 -4.10 15.07
CA ASP A 318 2.71 -2.84 15.65
C ASP A 318 2.45 -1.78 14.56
N LYS A 319 3.35 -1.63 13.57
CA LYS A 319 3.14 -0.76 12.39
C LYS A 319 1.88 -1.17 11.62
N LYS A 320 1.65 -2.47 11.45
CA LYS A 320 0.46 -2.98 10.76
C LYS A 320 -0.82 -2.69 11.56
N PHE A 321 -0.83 -2.97 12.86
CA PHE A 321 -1.96 -2.67 13.73
C PHE A 321 -2.26 -1.18 13.81
N PHE A 322 -1.23 -0.33 13.90
CA PHE A 322 -1.38 1.11 13.91
C PHE A 322 -2.10 1.61 12.65
N ASN A 323 -1.71 1.11 11.48
CA ASN A 323 -2.38 1.46 10.23
C ASN A 323 -3.83 0.93 10.10
N MET A 324 -4.17 -0.13 10.84
CA MET A 324 -5.54 -0.62 10.97
C MET A 324 -6.36 0.15 12.02
N ARG A 325 -5.74 0.99 12.86
CA ARG A 325 -6.49 1.72 13.89
C ARG A 325 -7.43 2.74 13.27
N ASP A 326 -8.61 2.82 13.85
CA ASP A 326 -9.59 3.87 13.61
C ASP A 326 -10.45 4.07 14.86
N PHE A 327 -11.00 5.26 15.03
CA PHE A 327 -11.92 5.56 16.12
C PHE A 327 -13.34 5.09 15.80
N ALA A 328 -14.04 4.62 16.84
CA ALA A 328 -15.45 4.30 16.72
C ALA A 328 -16.27 5.55 16.34
N GLY A 329 -17.14 5.38 15.34
CA GLY A 329 -18.14 6.39 14.98
C GLY A 329 -19.37 6.32 15.88
N ARG A 330 -20.56 6.39 15.28
CA ARG A 330 -21.81 6.23 16.03
C ARG A 330 -22.02 4.77 16.47
N ILE A 331 -22.11 4.56 17.78
CA ILE A 331 -22.28 3.23 18.39
C ILE A 331 -23.70 2.71 18.21
N HIS A 332 -24.70 3.46 18.70
CA HIS A 332 -26.09 3.02 18.64
C HIS A 332 -26.69 3.06 17.23
N THR A 333 -27.81 2.36 17.08
CA THR A 333 -28.56 2.25 15.83
C THR A 333 -28.87 3.64 15.24
N MET A 334 -28.59 3.79 13.94
CA MET A 334 -29.02 4.92 13.12
C MET A 334 -30.09 4.44 12.14
N ARG A 335 -31.21 5.16 12.06
CA ARG A 335 -32.26 4.90 11.06
C ARG A 335 -32.10 5.90 9.91
N GLY A 336 -32.26 5.44 8.67
CA GLY A 336 -32.16 6.29 7.48
C GLY A 336 -30.72 6.60 7.06
N HIS A 337 -30.49 7.80 6.53
CA HIS A 337 -29.19 8.36 6.12
C HIS A 337 -28.30 7.45 5.26
N TRP A 338 -28.89 6.62 4.40
CA TRP A 338 -28.14 5.63 3.62
C TRP A 338 -27.10 6.23 2.65
N LYS A 339 -27.30 7.49 2.25
CA LYS A 339 -26.38 8.26 1.40
C LYS A 339 -25.03 8.58 2.06
N ARG A 340 -24.92 8.47 3.40
CA ARG A 340 -23.66 8.68 4.13
C ARG A 340 -22.57 7.68 3.77
N ARG A 341 -22.92 6.53 3.18
CA ARG A 341 -21.94 5.55 2.66
C ARG A 341 -20.94 6.17 1.67
N ALA A 342 -21.35 7.19 0.92
CA ALA A 342 -20.48 7.89 -0.02
C ALA A 342 -19.35 8.69 0.67
N GLN A 343 -19.55 9.11 1.93
CA GLN A 343 -18.51 9.79 2.72
C GLN A 343 -17.58 8.77 3.39
N HIS A 344 -18.11 7.60 3.77
CA HIS A 344 -17.33 6.55 4.42
C HIS A 344 -16.44 5.76 3.45
N LEU A 345 -16.92 5.52 2.23
CA LEU A 345 -16.18 4.82 1.18
C LEU A 345 -15.41 5.81 0.33
N THR A 346 -14.30 6.32 0.87
CA THR A 346 -13.41 7.29 0.24
C THR A 346 -11.95 6.87 0.42
N ASN A 347 -11.04 7.50 -0.34
CA ASN A 347 -9.59 7.34 -0.22
C ASN A 347 -9.08 8.04 1.05
N ALA A 348 -9.59 7.63 2.22
CA ALA A 348 -9.31 8.28 3.47
C ALA A 348 -7.85 8.09 3.88
N PRO A 349 -7.10 9.16 4.20
CA PRO A 349 -5.67 9.09 4.45
C PRO A 349 -5.27 8.07 5.53
N THR A 350 -4.46 7.08 5.20
CA THR A 350 -3.92 6.12 6.17
C THR A 350 -3.02 6.84 7.19
N PRO A 351 -2.85 6.32 8.41
CA PRO A 351 -1.94 6.93 9.37
C PRO A 351 -0.51 7.09 8.83
N ASP A 352 0.02 6.09 8.12
CA ASP A 352 1.35 6.15 7.53
C ASP A 352 1.49 7.30 6.51
N GLU A 353 0.59 7.40 5.53
CA GLU A 353 0.69 8.47 4.52
C GLU A 353 0.39 9.86 5.10
N LEU A 354 -0.49 9.95 6.10
CA LEU A 354 -0.82 11.20 6.78
C LEU A 354 0.41 11.75 7.52
N LEU A 355 1.19 10.89 8.17
CA LEU A 355 2.41 11.29 8.87
C LEU A 355 3.55 11.59 7.88
N ARG A 356 3.68 10.81 6.80
CA ARG A 356 4.70 11.02 5.76
C ARG A 356 4.49 12.31 4.98
N TYR A 357 3.27 12.54 4.51
CA TYR A 357 2.90 13.70 3.70
C TYR A 357 2.20 14.77 4.52
N SER A 358 2.60 14.93 5.79
CA SER A 358 2.15 16.06 6.61
C SER A 358 2.46 17.36 5.85
N PRO A 359 1.50 18.30 5.74
CA PRO A 359 1.66 19.51 4.92
C PRO A 359 2.78 20.44 5.41
N THR A 360 3.33 20.18 6.60
CA THR A 360 4.49 20.88 7.15
C THR A 360 5.83 20.32 6.64
N ILE A 361 5.89 19.02 6.39
CA ILE A 361 7.10 18.32 5.91
C ILE A 361 7.08 18.25 4.38
N HIS A 362 6.02 17.65 3.83
CA HIS A 362 5.79 17.63 2.40
C HIS A 362 4.90 18.84 2.03
N GLN A 363 5.54 19.99 1.92
CA GLN A 363 4.85 21.25 1.67
C GLN A 363 4.14 21.24 0.33
N VAL A 364 2.96 21.87 0.30
CA VAL A 364 2.25 22.09 -0.95
C VAL A 364 2.98 23.17 -1.73
N HIS A 365 3.49 22.83 -2.91
CA HIS A 365 4.01 23.82 -3.83
C HIS A 365 2.88 24.78 -4.23
N ARG A 366 3.09 26.07 -3.95
CA ARG A 366 2.09 27.12 -4.11
C ARG A 366 2.67 28.23 -4.97
N ASP A 367 2.27 28.25 -6.24
CA ASP A 367 2.73 29.22 -7.23
C ASP A 367 1.78 30.44 -7.27
N PHE A 368 2.35 31.62 -7.00
CA PHE A 368 1.60 32.89 -6.96
C PHE A 368 1.16 33.39 -8.33
N LYS A 369 1.71 32.84 -9.42
CA LYS A 369 1.27 33.14 -10.79
C LYS A 369 -0.22 32.89 -11.00
N TYR A 370 -0.79 31.93 -10.26
CA TYR A 370 -2.20 31.57 -10.33
C TYR A 370 -3.03 32.11 -9.15
N GLU A 371 -2.43 32.97 -8.32
CA GLU A 371 -3.07 33.52 -7.13
C GLU A 371 -3.22 35.04 -7.20
N LEU A 372 -4.12 35.56 -6.36
CA LEU A 372 -4.36 37.00 -6.20
C LEU A 372 -3.80 37.58 -4.90
N THR A 373 -3.09 36.75 -4.13
CA THR A 373 -2.51 37.12 -2.84
C THR A 373 -1.08 36.63 -2.81
N ALA A 374 -0.14 37.52 -2.46
CA ALA A 374 1.25 37.18 -2.25
C ALA A 374 1.71 37.69 -0.87
N PRO A 375 2.78 37.12 -0.30
CA PRO A 375 3.42 37.68 0.89
C PRO A 375 4.04 39.07 0.61
N ILE A 376 4.20 39.86 1.68
CA ILE A 376 4.92 41.13 1.62
C ILE A 376 6.32 40.91 1.05
N GLY A 377 6.70 41.71 0.05
CA GLY A 377 7.98 41.60 -0.67
C GLY A 377 7.89 40.86 -2.01
N ARG A 378 6.87 40.01 -2.20
CA ARG A 378 6.61 39.27 -3.46
C ARG A 378 5.36 39.77 -4.18
N GLU A 379 5.02 41.04 -3.99
CA GLU A 379 3.81 41.68 -4.53
C GLU A 379 3.70 41.61 -6.06
N LYS A 380 4.84 41.57 -6.77
CA LYS A 380 4.90 41.56 -8.25
C LYS A 380 4.68 40.18 -8.86
N GLU A 381 4.69 39.12 -8.06
CA GLU A 381 4.59 37.73 -8.53
C GLU A 381 3.15 37.22 -8.60
N VAL A 382 2.19 38.02 -8.12
CA VAL A 382 0.75 37.73 -8.21
C VAL A 382 0.31 37.63 -9.68
N MET A 383 -0.75 36.86 -9.96
CA MET A 383 -1.32 36.71 -11.31
C MET A 383 -1.44 38.07 -12.00
N PRO A 384 -0.87 38.30 -13.20
CA PRO A 384 -0.85 39.61 -13.83
C PRO A 384 -2.25 40.03 -14.30
N GLY A 385 -2.43 41.34 -14.51
CA GLY A 385 -3.65 41.87 -15.12
C GLY A 385 -3.34 43.16 -15.88
N VAL A 386 -4.02 43.36 -17.01
CA VAL A 386 -3.89 44.58 -17.82
C VAL A 386 -4.54 45.76 -17.10
N ASN A 387 -3.87 46.91 -17.09
CA ASN A 387 -4.37 48.16 -16.51
C ASN A 387 -4.85 48.03 -15.05
N ARG A 388 -4.10 47.30 -14.21
CA ARG A 388 -4.42 47.20 -12.78
C ARG A 388 -4.12 48.52 -12.07
N LEU A 389 -5.19 49.17 -11.58
CA LEU A 389 -5.11 50.29 -10.65
C LEU A 389 -5.60 49.86 -9.26
N VAL A 390 -4.76 50.12 -8.26
CA VAL A 390 -5.13 49.94 -6.85
C VAL A 390 -6.01 51.12 -6.43
N LEU A 391 -7.27 50.85 -6.08
CA LEU A 391 -8.24 51.88 -5.68
C LEU A 391 -8.12 52.26 -4.21
N ASP A 392 -8.54 51.36 -3.33
CA ASP A 392 -8.52 51.46 -1.86
C ASP A 392 -8.53 50.05 -1.25
N MET A 393 -8.42 49.92 0.06
CA MET A 393 -8.47 48.63 0.77
C MET A 393 -9.86 47.96 0.82
N GLY A 394 -10.87 48.47 0.10
CA GLY A 394 -12.22 47.90 0.09
C GLY A 394 -13.03 48.12 1.37
N ASN A 395 -12.83 49.25 2.07
CA ASN A 395 -13.49 49.52 3.34
C ASN A 395 -15.03 49.55 3.21
N PRO A 396 -15.80 48.71 3.92
CA PRO A 396 -17.26 48.62 3.76
C PRO A 396 -18.00 49.91 4.16
N TYR A 397 -17.38 50.80 4.95
CA TYR A 397 -17.98 52.04 5.42
C TYR A 397 -17.91 53.21 4.43
N ARG A 398 -17.16 53.07 3.33
CA ARG A 398 -17.03 54.12 2.29
C ARG A 398 -18.35 54.46 1.57
N ARG A 399 -19.35 53.58 1.68
CA ARG A 399 -20.71 53.75 1.12
C ARG A 399 -21.68 54.49 2.05
N ARG A 400 -21.25 54.83 3.28
CA ARG A 400 -22.09 55.57 4.24
C ARG A 400 -22.06 57.07 3.89
N GLY A 401 -22.10 57.93 4.91
CA GLY A 401 -22.07 59.38 4.73
C GLY A 401 -20.66 59.98 4.75
N ARG A 402 -20.58 61.28 4.45
CA ARG A 402 -19.34 62.06 4.41
C ARG A 402 -18.48 61.94 5.68
N LEU A 403 -19.10 61.79 6.85
CA LEU A 403 -18.37 61.62 8.11
C LEU A 403 -17.58 60.31 8.14
N SER A 404 -18.18 59.20 7.69
CA SER A 404 -17.50 57.92 7.55
C SER A 404 -16.32 58.01 6.59
N ASN A 405 -16.48 58.72 5.47
CA ASN A 405 -15.41 58.92 4.49
C ASN A 405 -14.26 59.78 5.06
N LYS A 406 -14.56 60.76 5.92
CA LYS A 406 -13.52 61.54 6.63
C LYS A 406 -12.74 60.67 7.63
N MET A 407 -13.41 59.75 8.32
CA MET A 407 -12.76 58.87 9.30
C MET A 407 -11.80 57.86 8.67
N LEU A 408 -12.06 57.41 7.43
CA LEU A 408 -11.22 56.42 6.72
C LEU A 408 -10.19 57.04 5.77
N LYS A 409 -10.04 58.37 5.77
CA LYS A 409 -9.26 59.13 4.78
C LYS A 409 -7.79 58.70 4.65
N ASP A 410 -7.12 58.44 5.76
CA ASP A 410 -5.67 58.18 5.76
C ASP A 410 -5.31 56.69 5.78
N ALA A 411 -6.32 55.81 5.76
CA ALA A 411 -6.12 54.37 5.89
C ALA A 411 -5.30 53.80 4.73
N ASP A 412 -5.61 54.20 3.50
CA ASP A 412 -4.93 53.71 2.29
C ASP A 412 -3.46 54.18 2.25
N HIS A 413 -3.19 55.43 2.67
CA HIS A 413 -1.82 55.94 2.75
C HIS A 413 -0.99 55.18 3.79
N LYS A 414 -1.57 54.89 4.97
CA LYS A 414 -0.91 54.08 6.00
C LYS A 414 -0.65 52.66 5.54
N PHE A 415 -1.59 52.05 4.80
CA PHE A 415 -1.42 50.71 4.24
C PHE A 415 -0.34 50.70 3.15
N ALA A 416 -0.32 51.68 2.25
CA ALA A 416 0.73 51.83 1.26
C ALA A 416 2.12 51.98 1.90
N ASN A 417 2.24 52.75 2.99
CA ASN A 417 3.49 52.88 3.74
C ASN A 417 3.91 51.59 4.48
N TYR A 418 2.95 50.75 4.86
CA TYR A 418 3.20 49.47 5.51
C TYR A 418 3.70 48.40 4.52
N VAL A 419 3.07 48.32 3.34
CA VAL A 419 3.38 47.36 2.27
C VAL A 419 4.46 47.90 1.32
N ARG A 420 4.96 49.11 1.56
CA ARG A 420 6.02 49.71 0.74
C ARG A 420 7.17 48.71 0.61
N GLN A 421 7.72 48.64 -0.60
CA GLN A 421 8.84 47.77 -0.89
C GLN A 421 9.95 48.08 0.12
N LYS A 422 10.26 47.11 0.99
CA LYS A 422 11.55 47.12 1.67
C LYS A 422 12.55 46.83 0.56
N GLU A 423 13.38 47.80 0.22
CA GLU A 423 14.59 47.56 -0.56
C GLU A 423 15.48 46.61 0.26
N TYR A 424 15.21 45.31 0.20
CA TYR A 424 16.21 44.31 0.52
C TYR A 424 17.14 44.24 -0.69
N ASN A 425 18.04 45.23 -0.74
CA ASN A 425 19.28 45.09 -1.48
C ASN A 425 20.22 44.26 -0.61
N GLU A 426 20.28 42.97 -0.87
CA GLU A 426 21.46 42.10 -0.64
C GLU A 426 21.35 40.89 -1.57
#